data_AF-A0A7C2LW69-F1
#
_entry.id   AF-A0A7C2LW69-F1
#
_cell.length_a   1.000
_cell.length_b   1.000
_cell.length_c   1.000
_cell.angle_alpha   90.00
_cell.angle_beta   90.00
_cell.angle_gamma   90.00
#
_symmetry.space_group_name_H-M   'P 1'
#
loop_
_entity.id
_entity.type
_entity.pdbx_description
1 polymer ?
#
loop_
_entity_poly.entity_id
_entity_poly.type
_entity_poly.pdbx_seq_one_letter_code
_entity_poly.pdbx_strand_id
1 'polypeptide(L)'
;MKMFIDLRVHSINSKGVDSPSRLKKEARDLGIEVALCDGIKYDDFISGIELTARNKRELIREIISSKKFDIIVVHGGRAEINRSAVSDSRVDVLAHPWLGRRDSGVDAVVAREAADNGVAIELCISYLLIQ
;
A
#
# COMPACT_ATOMS: atom_id res chain seq x y z
N MET A 1 -0.59 23.43 4.44
CA MET A 1 -1.74 22.75 5.03
C MET A 1 -1.37 21.27 5.15
N LYS A 2 -1.48 20.64 6.33
CA LYS A 2 -1.16 19.21 6.45
C LYS A 2 -2.36 18.42 5.95
N MET A 3 -2.17 17.73 4.83
CA MET A 3 -3.19 16.99 4.11
C MET A 3 -3.14 15.55 4.59
N PHE A 4 -4.25 15.02 5.12
CA PHE A 4 -4.38 13.60 5.42
C PHE A 4 -4.85 12.90 4.15
N ILE A 5 -4.10 11.89 3.71
CA ILE A 5 -4.44 11.07 2.55
C ILE A 5 -4.65 9.64 3.05
N ASP A 6 -5.81 9.06 2.76
CA ASP A 6 -6.03 7.63 2.95
C ASP A 6 -5.54 6.86 1.72
N LEU A 7 -4.64 5.90 1.93
CA LEU A 7 -4.01 5.07 0.91
C LEU A 7 -4.65 3.67 0.78
N ARG A 8 -5.57 3.29 1.68
CA ARG A 8 -6.18 1.95 1.72
C ARG A 8 -7.56 1.91 1.07
N VAL A 9 -7.89 2.93 0.28
CA VAL A 9 -9.19 3.03 -0.38
C VAL A 9 -9.18 2.21 -1.67
N HIS A 10 -10.14 1.30 -1.78
CA HIS A 10 -10.44 0.56 -3.00
C HIS A 10 -11.82 0.94 -3.51
N SER A 11 -11.96 1.07 -4.83
CA SER A 11 -13.24 1.38 -5.46
C SER A 11 -14.03 0.11 -5.81
N ILE A 12 -15.31 0.29 -6.15
CA ILE A 12 -16.17 -0.78 -6.69
C ILE A 12 -15.64 -1.41 -7.98
N ASN A 13 -14.73 -0.73 -8.69
CA ASN A 13 -14.13 -1.25 -9.91
C ASN A 13 -13.06 -2.32 -9.63
N SER A 14 -12.73 -2.56 -8.36
CA SER A 14 -11.72 -3.52 -7.92
C SER A 14 -12.25 -4.45 -6.83
N LYS A 15 -12.13 -4.05 -5.55
CA LYS A 15 -12.54 -4.83 -4.36
C LYS A 15 -13.35 -4.00 -3.35
N GLY A 16 -13.59 -2.73 -3.64
CA GLY A 16 -14.39 -1.83 -2.81
C GLY A 16 -15.89 -1.99 -3.02
N VAL A 17 -16.66 -1.21 -2.26
CA VAL A 17 -18.12 -1.22 -2.30
C VAL A 17 -18.73 0.05 -2.88
N ASP A 18 -17.93 1.12 -3.00
CA ASP A 18 -18.39 2.43 -3.44
C ASP A 18 -17.70 2.91 -4.72
N SER A 19 -18.40 3.75 -5.48
CA SER A 19 -17.85 4.36 -6.68
C SER A 19 -16.77 5.38 -6.35
N PRO A 20 -15.76 5.59 -7.21
CA PRO A 20 -14.75 6.63 -7.01
C PRO A 20 -15.36 8.00 -6.69
N SER A 21 -16.43 8.38 -7.40
CA SER A 21 -17.13 9.66 -7.17
C SER A 21 -17.73 9.78 -5.77
N ARG A 22 -18.30 8.70 -5.21
CA ARG A 22 -18.80 8.70 -3.83
C ARG A 22 -17.67 8.79 -2.82
N LEU A 23 -16.62 7.99 -3.01
CA LEU A 23 -15.42 8.02 -2.16
C LEU A 23 -14.79 9.42 -2.10
N LYS A 24 -14.70 10.11 -3.25
CA LYS A 24 -14.20 11.50 -3.33
C LYS A 24 -15.08 12.48 -2.56
N LYS A 25 -16.40 12.31 -2.65
CA LYS A 25 -17.35 13.17 -1.94
C LYS A 25 -17.21 12.98 -0.43
N GLU A 26 -17.22 11.74 0.04
CA GLU A 26 -17.10 11.44 1.47
C GLU A 26 -15.75 11.89 2.04
N ALA A 27 -14.65 11.69 1.31
CA ALA A 27 -13.33 12.20 1.68
C ALA A 27 -13.33 13.73 1.85
N ARG A 28 -13.92 14.46 0.89
CA ARG A 28 -14.06 15.92 0.97
C ARG A 28 -14.88 16.36 2.18
N ASP A 29 -15.99 15.68 2.46
CA ASP A 29 -16.85 15.98 3.60
C ASP A 29 -16.11 15.77 4.94
N LEU A 30 -15.18 14.81 4.99
CA LEU A 30 -14.28 14.54 6.12
C LEU A 30 -13.03 15.43 6.17
N GLY A 31 -12.79 16.25 5.14
CA GLY A 31 -11.59 17.09 5.04
C GLY A 31 -10.29 16.32 4.78
N ILE A 32 -10.39 15.13 4.17
CA ILE A 32 -9.25 14.28 3.78
C ILE A 32 -9.20 14.09 2.27
N GLU A 33 -8.06 13.62 1.77
CA GLU A 33 -7.93 13.13 0.41
C GLU A 33 -7.80 11.61 0.39
N VAL A 34 -7.99 11.00 -0.78
CA VAL A 34 -7.91 9.55 -0.96
C VAL A 34 -7.06 9.22 -2.19
N ALA A 35 -6.18 8.24 -2.04
CA ALA A 35 -5.53 7.57 -3.16
C ALA A 35 -6.22 6.21 -3.38
N LEU A 36 -6.42 5.84 -4.64
CA LEU A 36 -7.03 4.57 -5.00
C LEU A 36 -5.92 3.58 -5.35
N CYS A 37 -5.56 2.71 -4.40
CA CYS A 37 -4.47 1.73 -4.56
C CYS A 37 -4.93 0.40 -5.16
N ASP A 38 -5.82 0.46 -6.15
CA ASP A 38 -6.52 -0.71 -6.68
C ASP A 38 -6.08 -1.17 -8.07
N GLY A 39 -5.01 -0.57 -8.61
CA GLY A 39 -4.45 -0.93 -9.91
C GLY A 39 -5.23 -0.36 -11.10
N ILE A 40 -6.09 0.64 -10.87
CA ILE A 40 -6.81 1.36 -11.91
C ILE A 40 -6.35 2.82 -11.92
N LYS A 41 -6.12 3.37 -13.11
CA LYS A 41 -5.83 4.80 -13.25
C LYS A 41 -7.12 5.61 -13.27
N TYR A 42 -7.14 6.66 -12.48
CA TYR A 42 -8.21 7.65 -12.46
C TYR A 42 -7.58 9.03 -12.66
N ASP A 43 -8.12 9.84 -13.55
CA ASP A 43 -7.57 11.18 -13.84
C ASP A 43 -7.64 12.15 -12.65
N ASP A 44 -8.54 11.83 -11.73
CA ASP A 44 -9.05 12.73 -10.69
C ASP A 44 -8.59 12.35 -9.27
N PHE A 45 -7.70 11.35 -9.18
CA PHE A 45 -7.19 10.76 -7.94
C PHE A 45 -5.71 10.42 -8.09
N ILE A 46 -5.01 10.31 -6.96
CA ILE A 46 -3.72 9.64 -6.92
C ILE A 46 -3.98 8.16 -7.19
N SER A 47 -3.35 7.61 -8.23
CA SER A 47 -3.54 6.22 -8.66
C SER A 47 -2.45 5.34 -8.09
N GLY A 48 -2.82 4.30 -7.36
CA GLY A 48 -1.87 3.36 -6.78
C GLY A 48 -2.19 1.92 -7.14
N ILE A 49 -1.29 1.03 -6.77
CA ILE A 49 -1.51 -0.42 -6.88
C ILE A 49 -0.96 -1.14 -5.66
N GLU A 50 -1.76 -2.06 -5.11
CA GLU A 50 -1.30 -3.04 -4.14
C GLU A 50 -0.86 -4.33 -4.84
N LEU A 51 0.43 -4.65 -4.72
CA LEU A 51 1.05 -5.83 -5.32
C LEU A 51 1.06 -6.99 -4.33
N THR A 52 0.60 -8.15 -4.79
CA THR A 52 0.76 -9.42 -4.08
C THR A 52 1.67 -10.33 -4.89
N ALA A 53 2.70 -10.90 -4.26
CA ALA A 53 3.65 -11.79 -4.91
C ALA A 53 3.98 -12.99 -4.01
N ARG A 54 4.27 -14.13 -4.63
CA ARG A 54 4.59 -15.39 -3.92
C ARG A 54 6.08 -15.55 -3.62
N ASN A 55 6.93 -14.82 -4.34
CA ASN A 55 8.39 -14.87 -4.20
C ASN A 55 9.02 -13.57 -4.72
N LYS A 56 10.32 -13.37 -4.45
CA LYS A 56 11.07 -12.19 -4.88
C LYS A 56 11.05 -11.94 -6.39
N ARG A 57 11.16 -13.00 -7.21
CA ARG A 57 11.22 -12.87 -8.67
C ARG A 57 9.91 -12.35 -9.26
N GLU A 58 8.79 -12.84 -8.75
CA GLU A 58 7.45 -12.37 -9.11
C GLU A 58 7.28 -10.92 -8.67
N LEU A 59 7.66 -10.58 -7.43
CA LEU A 59 7.57 -9.21 -6.91
C LEU A 59 8.32 -8.20 -7.80
N ILE A 60 9.58 -8.47 -8.17
CA ILE A 60 10.37 -7.58 -9.02
C ILE A 60 9.68 -7.35 -10.38
N ARG A 61 9.08 -8.39 -10.96
CA ARG A 61 8.35 -8.27 -12.22
C ARG A 61 7.15 -7.34 -12.08
N GLU A 62 6.37 -7.52 -11.01
CA GLU A 62 5.19 -6.70 -10.74
C GLU A 62 5.55 -5.24 -10.42
N ILE A 63 6.65 -5.00 -9.72
CA ILE A 63 7.16 -3.62 -9.49
C ILE A 63 7.50 -2.95 -10.83
N ILE A 64 8.12 -3.67 -11.76
CA ILE A 64 8.49 -3.13 -13.07
C ILE A 64 7.24 -2.81 -13.92
N SER A 65 6.22 -3.68 -13.90
CA SER A 65 4.97 -3.45 -14.64
C SER A 65 4.12 -2.31 -14.04
N SER A 66 4.36 -1.98 -12.79
CA SER A 66 3.58 -1.02 -12.00
C SER A 66 4.10 0.42 -12.03
N LYS A 67 5.21 0.69 -12.72
CA LYS A 67 5.82 2.04 -12.86
C LYS A 67 4.88 3.12 -13.40
N LYS A 68 3.73 2.73 -13.97
CA LYS A 68 2.72 3.67 -14.46
C LYS A 68 1.90 4.29 -13.34
N PHE A 69 1.80 3.66 -12.17
CA PHE A 69 1.05 4.17 -11.02
C PHE A 69 1.89 5.16 -10.21
N ASP A 70 1.22 6.04 -9.49
CA ASP A 70 1.83 7.07 -8.65
C ASP A 70 2.33 6.50 -7.32
N ILE A 71 1.70 5.43 -6.83
CA ILE A 71 2.04 4.76 -5.57
C ILE A 71 2.07 3.24 -5.76
N ILE A 72 3.16 2.60 -5.36
CA ILE A 72 3.33 1.15 -5.33
C ILE A 72 3.34 0.68 -3.88
N VAL A 73 2.29 -0.05 -3.51
CA VAL A 73 2.16 -0.71 -2.21
C VAL A 73 2.45 -2.20 -2.38
N VAL A 74 3.24 -2.79 -1.49
CA VAL A 74 3.50 -4.24 -1.51
C VAL A 74 2.82 -4.90 -0.32
N HIS A 75 1.99 -5.90 -0.61
CA HIS A 75 1.35 -6.75 0.39
C HIS A 75 2.38 -7.70 1.01
N GLY A 76 2.70 -7.48 2.28
CA GLY A 76 3.68 -8.22 3.06
C GLY A 76 3.12 -9.48 3.73
N GLY A 77 3.74 -9.86 4.85
CA GLY A 77 3.37 -11.01 5.68
C GLY A 77 4.31 -12.21 5.53
N ARG A 78 5.08 -12.28 4.45
CA ARG A 78 6.15 -13.28 4.27
C ARG A 78 7.51 -12.60 4.43
N ALA A 79 8.39 -13.17 5.24
CA ALA A 79 9.71 -12.57 5.52
C ALA A 79 10.52 -12.25 4.26
N GLU A 80 10.49 -13.14 3.26
CA GLU A 80 11.14 -12.93 1.97
C GLU A 80 10.55 -11.73 1.20
N ILE A 81 9.23 -11.58 1.22
CA ILE A 81 8.52 -10.49 0.54
C ILE A 81 8.77 -9.18 1.28
N ASN A 82 8.65 -9.15 2.60
CA ASN A 82 8.91 -7.96 3.41
C ASN A 82 10.31 -7.42 3.16
N ARG A 83 11.36 -8.26 3.24
CA ARG A 83 12.74 -7.84 2.92
C ARG A 83 12.85 -7.35 1.48
N SER A 84 12.36 -8.12 0.51
CA SER A 84 12.47 -7.76 -0.90
C SER A 84 11.76 -6.45 -1.25
N ALA A 85 10.65 -6.13 -0.57
CA ALA A 85 9.94 -4.89 -0.74
C ALA A 85 10.75 -3.69 -0.22
N VAL A 86 11.30 -3.79 0.99
CA VAL A 86 12.06 -2.68 1.60
C VAL A 86 13.46 -2.50 0.99
N SER A 87 14.01 -3.50 0.31
CA SER A 87 15.28 -3.37 -0.41
C SER A 87 15.14 -2.71 -1.81
N ASP A 88 13.92 -2.44 -2.29
CA ASP A 88 13.67 -1.90 -3.63
C ASP A 88 13.04 -0.50 -3.55
N SER A 89 13.83 0.54 -3.81
CA SER A 89 13.42 1.95 -3.70
C SER A 89 12.32 2.41 -4.66
N ARG A 90 11.84 1.52 -5.54
CA ARG A 90 10.63 1.76 -6.35
C ARG A 90 9.33 1.44 -5.60
N VAL A 91 9.42 0.79 -4.44
CA VAL A 91 8.27 0.52 -3.57
C VAL A 91 8.09 1.70 -2.63
N ASP A 92 6.87 2.22 -2.55
CA ASP A 92 6.57 3.36 -1.67
C ASP A 92 6.18 2.88 -0.27
N VAL A 93 5.42 1.77 -0.18
CA VAL A 93 4.85 1.28 1.08
C VAL A 93 4.91 -0.25 1.18
N LEU A 94 5.41 -0.77 2.31
CA LEU A 94 5.21 -2.15 2.74
C LEU A 94 3.95 -2.23 3.62
N ALA A 95 2.91 -2.88 3.09
CA ALA A 95 1.64 -3.14 3.75
C ALA A 95 1.65 -4.47 4.51
N HIS A 96 0.89 -4.57 5.60
CA HIS A 96 0.64 -5.82 6.34
C HIS A 96 1.87 -6.68 6.67
N PRO A 97 3.03 -6.13 7.10
CA PRO A 97 4.22 -6.93 7.32
C PRO A 97 4.01 -8.08 8.31
N TRP A 98 3.10 -7.93 9.28
CA TRP A 98 2.75 -8.92 10.31
C TRP A 98 1.79 -10.03 9.85
N LEU A 99 1.10 -9.88 8.72
CA LEU A 99 -0.02 -10.74 8.36
C LEU A 99 0.42 -12.21 8.18
N GLY A 100 -0.28 -13.14 8.84
CA GLY A 100 0.05 -14.56 8.81
C GLY A 100 1.31 -14.93 9.60
N ARG A 101 1.86 -14.00 10.40
CA ARG A 101 3.05 -14.20 11.24
C ARG A 101 2.68 -14.13 12.72
N ARG A 102 3.56 -14.66 13.55
CA ARG A 102 3.49 -14.51 15.02
C ARG A 102 4.38 -13.39 15.54
N ASP A 103 5.22 -12.82 14.68
CA ASP A 103 6.07 -11.66 14.96
C ASP A 103 5.49 -10.41 14.26
N SER A 104 6.10 -9.24 14.49
CA SER A 104 5.68 -7.97 13.90
C SER A 104 5.86 -7.89 12.38
N GLY A 105 6.63 -8.81 11.77
CA GLY A 105 7.06 -8.71 10.38
C GLY A 105 8.12 -7.65 10.08
N VAL A 106 8.52 -6.87 11.09
CA VAL A 106 9.49 -5.79 10.99
C VAL A 106 10.58 -6.01 12.04
N ASP A 107 11.70 -6.60 11.61
CA ASP A 107 12.91 -6.69 12.41
C ASP A 107 13.80 -5.45 12.20
N ALA A 108 14.92 -5.35 12.93
CA ALA A 108 15.84 -4.21 12.81
C ALA A 108 16.45 -4.07 11.40
N VAL A 109 16.57 -5.17 10.66
CA VAL A 109 17.08 -5.15 9.27
C VAL A 109 16.03 -4.56 8.34
N VAL A 110 14.79 -5.04 8.43
CA VAL A 110 13.66 -4.52 7.63
C VAL A 110 13.45 -3.03 7.91
N ALA A 111 13.46 -2.62 9.17
CA ALA A 111 13.30 -1.22 9.55
C ALA A 111 14.43 -0.34 8.99
N ARG A 112 15.67 -0.81 9.05
CA ARG A 112 16.83 -0.09 8.52
C ARG A 112 16.79 0.00 7.00
N GLU A 113 16.55 -1.11 6.30
CA GLU A 113 16.48 -1.12 4.83
C GLU A 113 15.33 -0.26 4.32
N ALA A 114 14.19 -0.27 5.02
CA ALA A 114 13.06 0.59 4.70
C ALA A 114 13.46 2.07 4.79
N ALA A 115 14.13 2.48 5.87
CA ALA A 115 14.63 3.83 6.03
C ALA A 115 15.68 4.21 4.96
N ASP A 116 16.61 3.31 4.67
CA ASP A 116 17.69 3.54 3.70
C ASP A 116 17.16 3.68 2.26
N ASN A 117 16.08 2.97 1.92
CA ASN A 117 15.47 3.00 0.58
C ASN A 117 14.25 3.91 0.45
N GLY A 118 13.82 4.55 1.54
CA GLY A 118 12.65 5.44 1.56
C GLY A 118 11.31 4.70 1.48
N VAL A 119 11.26 3.43 1.87
CA VAL A 119 10.03 2.63 1.89
C VAL A 119 9.29 2.85 3.20
N ALA A 120 8.04 3.33 3.15
CA ALA A 120 7.20 3.47 4.33
C ALA A 120 6.69 2.10 4.81
N ILE A 121 6.44 1.97 6.11
CA ILE A 121 5.83 0.77 6.71
C ILE A 121 4.41 1.15 7.13
N GLU A 122 3.40 0.44 6.62
CA GLU A 122 2.00 0.69 6.95
C GLU A 122 1.70 0.32 8.40
N LEU A 123 0.92 1.18 9.07
CA LEU A 123 0.24 0.84 10.32
C LEU A 123 -1.27 0.86 10.06
N CYS A 124 -1.87 -0.33 10.00
CA CYS A 124 -3.28 -0.48 9.67
C CYS A 124 -4.15 -0.41 10.93
N ILE A 125 -4.94 0.67 11.08
CA ILE A 125 -5.76 0.89 12.27
C ILE A 125 -7.08 0.10 12.23
N SER A 126 -7.54 -0.33 11.05
CA SER A 126 -8.81 -1.07 10.89
C SER A 126 -8.85 -2.34 11.76
N TYR A 127 -7.74 -3.05 11.89
CA TYR A 127 -7.63 -4.23 12.75
C TYR A 127 -7.79 -3.94 14.25
N LEU A 128 -7.66 -2.69 14.69
CA LEU A 128 -7.93 -2.27 16.07
C LEU A 128 -9.39 -1.92 16.31
N LEU A 129 -10.13 -1.60 15.24
CA LEU A 129 -11.52 -1.12 15.31
C LEU A 129 -12.54 -2.26 15.14
N ILE A 130 -12.11 -3.39 14.59
CA ILE A 130 -12.94 -4.60 14.45
C ILE A 130 -12.68 -5.48 15.68
N GLN A 131 -13.38 -5.20 16.78
CA GLN A 131 -13.52 -6.12 17.92
C GLN A 131 -14.80 -6.94 17.79
#